data_AF-A0A8S2WTN0-F1
#
_entry.id   AF-A0A8S2WTN0-F1
#
_cell.length_a   1.000
_cell.length_b   1.000
_cell.length_c   1.000
_cell.angle_alpha   90.00
_cell.angle_beta   90.00
_cell.angle_gamma   90.00
#
_symmetry.space_group_name_H-M   'P 1'
#
loop_
_entity.id
_entity.type
_entity.pdbx_description
1 polymer ?
#
loop_
_entity_poly.entity_id
_entity_poly.type
_entity_poly.pdbx_seq_one_letter_code
_entity_poly.pdbx_strand_id
1 'polypeptide(L)' 'IEIESNLTLNSYEWLSLIKYELNQNCRTENKINFVQFSNRIAYNFEFIEPSSTFVISPMMERTIFQLTQAI' A
#
# COMPACT_ATOMS: atom_id res chain seq x y z
N ILE A 1 7.71 7.63 -23.70
CA ILE A 1 6.35 7.04 -23.83
C ILE A 1 5.50 7.76 -22.80
N GLU A 2 4.80 8.80 -23.23
CA GLU A 2 3.78 9.45 -22.41
C GLU A 2 2.59 8.51 -22.34
N ILE A 3 2.17 8.17 -21.12
CA ILE A 3 0.87 7.53 -20.88
C ILE A 3 0.01 8.60 -20.23
N GLU A 4 -0.70 9.36 -21.05
CA GLU A 4 -1.94 9.97 -20.62
C GLU A 4 -2.94 8.84 -20.37
N SER A 5 -3.27 8.58 -19.11
CA SER A 5 -4.54 7.97 -18.76
C SER A 5 -5.15 8.77 -17.63
N ASN A 6 -6.37 9.23 -17.85
CA ASN A 6 -7.28 9.78 -16.84
C ASN A 6 -7.65 8.68 -15.81
N LEU A 7 -6.67 8.05 -15.16
CA LEU A 7 -6.88 7.42 -13.87
C LEU A 7 -7.14 8.58 -12.91
N THR A 8 -8.41 8.89 -12.69
CA THR A 8 -8.79 9.66 -11.52
C THR A 8 -8.17 8.95 -10.32
N LEU A 9 -7.11 9.54 -9.76
CA LEU A 9 -6.37 9.06 -8.58
C LEU A 9 -7.26 8.93 -7.33
N ASN A 10 -8.56 9.21 -7.47
CA ASN A 10 -9.59 9.11 -6.45
C ASN A 10 -10.70 8.11 -6.84
N SER A 11 -10.51 7.29 -7.88
CA SER A 11 -11.43 6.20 -8.16
C SER A 11 -11.39 5.19 -7.02
N TYR A 12 -12.55 4.62 -6.69
CA TYR A 12 -12.67 3.64 -5.61
C TYR A 12 -11.72 2.45 -5.84
N GLU A 13 -11.59 2.00 -7.09
CA GLU A 13 -10.68 0.93 -7.48
C GLU A 13 -9.23 1.29 -7.17
N TRP A 14 -8.76 2.48 -7.56
CA TRP A 14 -7.37 2.90 -7.31
C TRP A 14 -7.10 3.17 -5.81
N LEU A 15 -8.09 3.64 -5.07
CA LEU A 15 -7.99 3.83 -3.63
C LEU A 15 -7.96 2.50 -2.86
N SER A 16 -8.63 1.46 -3.38
CA SER A 16 -8.67 0.12 -2.79
C SER A 16 -7.38 -0.68 -2.93
N LEU A 17 -6.52 -0.33 -3.89
CA LEU A 17 -5.23 -0.99 -4.07
C LEU A 17 -4.25 -0.63 -2.94
N ILE A 18 -3.43 -1.62 -2.57
CA ILE A 18 -2.29 -1.43 -1.65
C ILE A 18 -1.19 -0.67 -2.39
N LYS A 19 -0.79 0.47 -1.81
CA LYS A 19 0.27 1.34 -2.36
C LYS A 19 1.40 1.48 -1.36
N TYR A 20 2.60 1.71 -1.88
CA TYR A 20 3.78 2.00 -1.07
C TYR A 20 4.27 3.40 -1.38
N GLU A 21 4.42 4.21 -0.34
CA GLU A 21 4.93 5.58 -0.43
C GLU A 21 6.25 5.70 0.34
N LEU A 22 7.28 6.22 -0.32
CA LEU A 22 8.54 6.58 0.32
C LEU A 22 8.41 7.97 0.96
N ASN A 23 8.53 8.05 2.29
CA ASN A 23 8.55 9.33 2.98
C ASN A 23 9.95 9.95 2.93
N GLN A 24 10.18 10.82 1.94
CA GLN A 24 11.46 11.50 1.73
C GLN A 24 11.72 12.66 2.70
N ASN A 25 10.72 13.05 3.52
CA ASN A 25 10.83 14.20 4.43
C ASN A 25 11.43 13.83 5.80
N CYS A 26 11.63 12.54 6.08
CA CYS A 26 12.22 12.08 7.33
C CYS A 26 13.75 12.03 7.22
N ARG A 27 14.45 12.96 7.86
CA ARG A 27 15.93 13.05 7.86
C ARG A 27 16.65 11.88 8.54
N THR A 28 15.97 11.11 9.39
CA THR A 28 16.63 10.15 10.28
C THR A 28 16.33 8.69 9.96
N GLU A 29 15.26 8.39 9.22
CA GLU A 29 14.86 7.01 8.88
C GLU A 29 14.10 7.04 7.55
N ASN A 30 14.51 6.21 6.58
CA ASN A 30 13.70 5.95 5.39
C ASN A 30 12.42 5.26 5.86
N LYS A 31 11.29 5.99 5.91
CA LYS A 31 9.99 5.41 6.31
C LYS A 31 9.20 5.09 5.05
N ILE A 32 9.07 3.80 4.77
CA ILE A 32 8.10 3.32 3.78
C ILE A 32 6.75 3.28 4.49
N ASN A 33 5.73 3.89 3.90
CA ASN A 33 4.37 3.75 4.35
C ASN A 33 3.62 2.84 3.39
N PHE A 34 2.82 1.93 3.94
CA PHE A 34 1.72 1.36 3.16
C PHE A 34 0.57 2.38 3.15
N VAL A 35 -0.15 2.47 2.04
CA VAL A 35 -1.28 3.38 1.85
C VAL A 35 -2.42 2.64 1.16
N GLN A 36 -3.60 2.72 1.77
CA GLN A 36 -4.84 2.21 1.20
C GLN A 36 -5.98 3.14 1.66
N PHE A 37 -6.74 3.69 0.71
CA PHE A 37 -7.66 4.80 0.97
C PHE A 37 -7.00 5.94 1.77
N SER A 38 -7.59 6.31 2.92
CA SER A 38 -7.13 7.36 3.83
C SER A 38 -6.10 6.86 4.85
N ASN A 39 -5.85 5.56 4.93
CA ASN A 39 -5.01 4.98 5.96
C ASN A 39 -3.56 4.92 5.49
N ARG A 40 -2.67 5.34 6.38
CA ARG A 40 -1.22 5.24 6.24
C ARG A 40 -0.66 4.51 7.45
N ILE A 41 -0.06 3.34 7.25
CA ILE A 41 0.66 2.61 8.30
C ILE A 41 2.15 2.59 7.92
N ALA A 42 2.99 2.95 8.88
CA ALA A 42 4.44 2.91 8.72
C ALA A 42 4.94 1.47 8.73
N TYR A 43 5.82 1.14 7.79
CA TYR A 43 6.46 -0.17 7.73
C TYR A 43 7.49 -0.33 8.85
N ASN A 44 7.46 -1.47 9.56
CA ASN A 44 8.31 -1.71 10.74
C ASN A 44 9.71 -2.29 10.43
N PHE A 45 10.06 -2.50 9.16
CA PHE A 45 11.37 -3.03 8.74
C PHE A 45 11.80 -4.34 9.41
N GLU A 46 10.84 -5.18 9.78
CA GLU A 46 11.12 -6.53 10.28
C GLU A 46 11.61 -7.43 9.14
N PHE A 47 12.57 -8.30 9.43
CA PHE A 47 13.02 -9.31 8.48
C PHE A 47 11.93 -10.36 8.26
N ILE A 48 11.55 -10.57 7.01
CA ILE A 48 10.54 -11.55 6.60
C ILE A 48 11.22 -12.56 5.66
N GLU A 49 11.09 -13.86 5.95
CA GLU A 49 11.69 -14.91 5.12
C GLU A 49 11.05 -14.97 3.72
N PRO A 50 11.83 -15.26 2.65
CA PRO A 50 11.30 -15.28 1.28
C PRO A 50 10.15 -16.28 1.04
N SER A 51 10.05 -17.32 1.87
CA SER A 51 9.04 -18.36 1.81
C SER A 51 7.61 -17.88 2.11
N SER A 52 7.43 -16.68 2.66
CA SER A 52 6.13 -16.13 3.04
C SER A 52 5.47 -15.25 1.95
N THR A 53 5.83 -15.46 0.68
CA THR A 53 5.23 -14.71 -0.44
C THR A 53 3.95 -15.37 -0.92
N PHE A 54 2.86 -14.61 -1.02
CA PHE A 54 1.56 -15.11 -1.51
C PHE A 54 1.13 -14.38 -2.78
N VAL A 55 0.45 -15.09 -3.69
CA VAL A 55 -0.28 -14.45 -4.79
C VAL A 55 -1.53 -13.79 -4.20
N ILE A 56 -1.63 -12.47 -4.34
CA ILE A 56 -2.78 -11.71 -3.84
C ILE A 56 -3.97 -11.97 -4.78
N SER A 57 -4.98 -12.67 -4.26
CA SER A 57 -6.28 -12.84 -4.93
C SER A 57 -7.25 -11.72 -4.58
N PRO A 58 -8.32 -11.49 -5.35
CA PRO A 58 -9.32 -10.46 -5.02
C PRO A 58 -9.94 -10.61 -3.61
N MET A 59 -10.09 -11.85 -3.13
CA MET A 59 -10.56 -12.10 -1.77
C MET A 59 -9.55 -11.62 -0.72
N MET A 60 -8.25 -11.87 -0.96
CA MET A 60 -7.18 -11.40 -0.09
C MET A 60 -7.07 -9.88 -0.10
N GLU A 61 -7.23 -9.21 -1.25
CA GLU A 61 -7.26 -7.73 -1.31
C GLU A 61 -8.36 -7.17 -0.41
N ARG A 62 -9.55 -7.78 -0.46
CA ARG A 62 -10.67 -7.38 0.40
C ARG A 62 -10.40 -7.63 1.88
N THR A 63 -9.78 -8.75 2.23
CA THR A 63 -9.37 -9.03 3.62
C THR A 63 -8.34 -8.02 4.11
N ILE A 64 -7.31 -7.73 3.31
CA ILE A 64 -6.29 -6.72 3.65
C ILE A 64 -6.95 -5.35 3.79
N PHE A 65 -7.86 -4.98 2.90
CA PHE A 65 -8.63 -3.74 3.03
C PHE A 65 -9.38 -3.65 4.36
N GLN A 66 -10.10 -4.70 4.76
CA GLN A 66 -10.82 -4.72 6.03
C GLN A 66 -9.88 -4.60 7.24
N LEU A 67 -8.73 -5.28 7.21
CA LEU A 67 -7.72 -5.19 8.26
C LEU A 67 -7.14 -3.77 8.35
N THR A 68 -6.80 -3.17 7.22
CA THR A 68 -6.33 -1.78 7.14
C THR A 68 -7.32 -0.80 7.75
N GLN A 69 -8.62 -0.96 7.50
CA GLN A 69 -9.64 -0.05 8.05
C GLN A 69 -9.88 -0.25 9.56
N ALA A 70 -9.44 -1.36 10.14
CA ALA A 70 -9.64 -1.68 11.55
C ALA A 70 -8.47 -1.26 12.46
N ILE A 71 -7.31 -0.96 11.88
CA ILE A 71 -6.10 -0.46 12.58
C ILE A 71 -6.18 1.06 12.71
#